data_AF-N9WAC1-F1
#
_entry.id   AF-N9WAC1-F1
#
_cell.length_a   1.000
_cell.length_b   1.000
_cell.length_c   1.000
_cell.angle_alpha   90.00
_cell.angle_beta   90.00
_cell.angle_gamma   90.00
#
_symmetry.space_group_name_H-M   'P 1'
#
loop_
_entity.id
_entity.type
_entity.pdbx_description
1 polymer ?
#
loop_
_entity_poly.entity_id
_entity_poly.type
_entity_poly.pdbx_seq_one_letter_code
_entity_poly.pdbx_strand_id
1 'polypeptide(L)'
;MPMRRGFGPSMGGMMETSTLVRRLTEQPFVRDLPVDAAQAVLALRYCVLCHRSERDPMPELERRWGNILAARRYRLVVEAIGHCWPDPFAVAPPCCPRASFDEALLAALVGVAGRDDRAAFDWLSAEMLGGDAREMLFVALGNFLRAKAPRRAPND
;
A
#
# COMPACT_ATOMS: atom_id res chain seq x y z
N MET A 1 13.92 -32.73 -51.41
CA MET A 1 13.35 -31.66 -50.58
C MET A 1 13.08 -32.20 -49.18
N PRO A 2 13.74 -31.75 -48.10
CA PRO A 2 13.36 -32.15 -46.75
C PRO A 2 12.37 -31.13 -46.14
N MET A 3 11.28 -31.66 -45.58
CA MET A 3 10.25 -30.91 -44.85
C MET A 3 10.84 -30.31 -43.57
N ARG A 4 10.51 -29.03 -43.32
CA ARG A 4 10.88 -28.28 -42.12
C ARG A 4 10.20 -28.91 -40.88
N ARG A 5 11.01 -29.28 -39.87
CA ARG A 5 10.52 -29.64 -38.53
C ARG A 5 9.85 -28.41 -37.89
N GLY A 6 8.64 -28.60 -37.39
CA GLY A 6 7.90 -27.58 -36.66
C GLY A 6 8.63 -27.17 -35.38
N PHE A 7 8.89 -25.87 -35.24
CA PHE A 7 9.34 -25.25 -34.00
C PHE A 7 8.08 -24.93 -33.16
N GLY A 8 7.56 -25.93 -32.46
CA GLY A 8 6.58 -25.70 -31.39
C GLY A 8 7.33 -25.31 -30.11
N PRO A 9 6.85 -24.35 -29.31
CA PRO A 9 7.51 -24.01 -28.05
C PRO A 9 7.56 -25.24 -27.14
N SER A 10 8.75 -25.58 -26.65
CA SER A 10 8.94 -26.67 -25.68
C SER A 10 8.08 -26.41 -24.45
N MET A 11 7.29 -27.41 -24.05
CA MET A 11 6.42 -27.35 -22.87
C MET A 11 7.22 -27.05 -21.59
N GLY A 12 8.52 -27.39 -21.55
CA GLY A 12 9.44 -27.03 -20.46
C GLY A 12 9.73 -25.52 -20.38
N GLY A 13 9.95 -24.85 -21.52
CA GLY A 13 10.20 -23.39 -21.54
C GLY A 13 8.97 -22.55 -21.19
N MET A 14 7.77 -23.05 -21.50
CA MET A 14 6.51 -22.40 -21.14
C MET A 14 6.20 -22.49 -19.63
N MET A 15 6.55 -23.62 -19.00
CA MET A 15 6.41 -23.80 -17.55
C MET A 15 7.41 -22.94 -16.76
N GLU A 16 8.67 -22.83 -17.20
CA GLU A 16 9.66 -21.94 -16.56
C GLU A 16 9.24 -20.47 -16.63
N THR A 17 8.79 -20.01 -17.80
CA THR A 17 8.29 -18.63 -17.97
C THR A 17 7.11 -18.31 -17.06
N SER A 18 6.16 -19.25 -16.92
CA SER A 18 5.02 -19.12 -16.01
C SER A 18 5.44 -18.99 -14.55
N THR A 19 6.44 -19.77 -14.10
CA THR A 19 6.95 -19.66 -12.72
C THR A 19 7.65 -18.33 -12.46
N LEU A 20 8.39 -17.81 -13.44
CA LEU A 20 9.08 -16.53 -13.32
C LEU A 20 8.09 -15.37 -13.25
N VAL A 21 7.09 -15.34 -14.14
CA VAL A 21 6.01 -14.33 -14.10
C VAL A 21 5.27 -14.38 -12.76
N ARG A 22 4.99 -15.57 -12.23
CA ARG A 22 4.33 -15.71 -10.93
C ARG A 22 5.18 -15.12 -9.80
N ARG A 23 6.49 -15.32 -9.81
CA ARG A 23 7.40 -14.78 -8.79
C ARG A 23 7.50 -13.26 -8.84
N LEU A 24 7.54 -12.68 -10.04
CA LEU A 24 7.58 -11.23 -10.23
C LEU A 24 6.27 -10.54 -9.84
N THR A 25 5.15 -11.25 -9.95
CA THR A 25 3.81 -10.70 -9.67
C THR A 25 3.25 -11.09 -8.30
N GLU A 26 4.02 -11.82 -7.49
CA GLU A 26 3.58 -12.26 -6.19
C GLU A 26 3.53 -11.09 -5.21
N GLN A 27 2.33 -10.79 -4.71
CA GLN A 27 2.09 -9.79 -3.68
C GLN A 27 1.78 -10.46 -2.34
N PRO A 28 2.17 -9.81 -1.21
CA PRO A 28 1.96 -10.37 0.11
C PRO A 28 0.46 -10.50 0.43
N PHE A 29 0.13 -11.46 1.30
CA PHE A 29 -1.18 -11.44 1.94
C PHE A 29 -1.23 -10.33 2.98
N VAL A 30 -2.36 -9.64 3.07
CA VAL A 30 -2.56 -8.53 4.02
C VAL A 30 -2.34 -9.00 5.46
N ARG A 31 -2.70 -10.26 5.78
CA ARG A 31 -2.50 -10.86 7.10
C ARG A 31 -1.03 -11.09 7.48
N ASP A 32 -0.14 -11.14 6.50
CA ASP A 32 1.30 -11.37 6.70
C ASP A 32 2.08 -10.04 6.83
N LEU A 33 1.40 -8.91 6.61
CA LEU A 33 1.98 -7.57 6.81
C LEU A 33 2.09 -7.23 8.30
N PRO A 34 3.03 -6.33 8.67
CA PRO A 34 3.02 -5.71 10.00
C PRO A 34 1.66 -5.08 10.32
N VAL A 35 1.23 -5.16 11.58
CA VAL A 35 -0.12 -4.74 12.01
C VAL A 35 -0.48 -3.34 11.52
N ASP A 36 0.43 -2.38 11.67
CA ASP A 36 0.18 -0.99 11.26
C ASP A 36 -0.01 -0.84 9.75
N ALA A 37 0.77 -1.58 8.97
CA ALA A 37 0.67 -1.61 7.52
C ALA A 37 -0.62 -2.32 7.06
N ALA A 38 -0.97 -3.46 7.68
CA ALA A 38 -2.22 -4.16 7.40
C ALA A 38 -3.45 -3.28 7.71
N GLN A 39 -3.44 -2.58 8.86
CA GLN A 39 -4.51 -1.66 9.25
C GLN A 39 -4.64 -0.49 8.28
N ALA A 40 -3.52 0.07 7.81
CA ALA A 40 -3.53 1.11 6.78
C ALA A 40 -4.15 0.58 5.48
N VAL A 41 -3.65 -0.53 4.92
CA VAL A 41 -4.19 -1.10 3.68
C VAL A 41 -5.70 -1.37 3.78
N LEU A 42 -6.17 -1.98 4.86
CA LEU A 42 -7.60 -2.24 5.06
C LEU A 42 -8.42 -0.95 5.22
N ALA A 43 -7.88 0.06 5.90
CA ALA A 43 -8.53 1.36 6.01
C ALA A 43 -8.59 2.10 4.67
N LEU A 44 -7.54 2.02 3.84
CA LEU A 44 -7.54 2.56 2.48
C LEU A 44 -8.67 1.93 1.65
N ARG A 45 -8.74 0.60 1.64
CA ARG A 45 -9.80 -0.14 0.93
C ARG A 45 -11.18 0.30 1.38
N TYR A 46 -11.38 0.48 2.69
CA TYR A 46 -12.62 0.98 3.24
C TYR A 46 -12.93 2.41 2.79
N CYS A 47 -11.95 3.32 2.82
CA CYS A 47 -12.12 4.69 2.31
C CYS A 47 -12.56 4.71 0.85
N VAL A 48 -11.94 3.88 -0.01
CA VAL A 48 -12.32 3.78 -1.42
C VAL A 48 -13.73 3.21 -1.60
N LEU A 49 -14.12 2.21 -0.81
CA LEU A 49 -15.47 1.66 -0.82
C LEU A 49 -16.51 2.71 -0.41
N CYS A 50 -16.24 3.46 0.66
CA CYS A 50 -17.08 4.55 1.12
C CYS A 50 -17.21 5.65 0.07
N HIS A 51 -16.10 6.06 -0.55
CA HIS A 51 -16.10 7.05 -1.61
C HIS A 51 -17.00 6.64 -2.79
N ARG A 52 -16.90 5.38 -3.24
CA ARG A 52 -17.75 4.84 -4.32
C ARG A 52 -19.24 4.74 -3.96
N SER A 53 -19.56 4.75 -2.66
CA SER A 53 -20.93 4.62 -2.14
C SER A 53 -21.47 5.94 -1.57
N GLU A 54 -20.74 7.06 -1.77
CA GLU A 54 -21.06 8.38 -1.21
C GLU A 54 -21.24 8.38 0.32
N ARG A 55 -20.44 7.56 1.02
CA ARG A 55 -20.46 7.45 2.49
C ARG A 55 -19.23 8.11 3.10
N ASP A 56 -19.40 8.62 4.32
CA ASP A 56 -18.28 9.12 5.13
C ASP A 56 -17.50 7.94 5.75
N PRO A 57 -16.18 7.79 5.50
CA PRO A 57 -15.37 6.76 6.13
C PRO A 57 -15.01 7.08 7.60
N MET A 58 -15.12 8.33 8.04
CA MET A 58 -14.58 8.80 9.31
C MET A 58 -15.04 8.01 10.55
N PRO A 59 -16.34 7.65 10.72
CA PRO A 59 -16.78 6.91 11.90
C PRO A 59 -16.11 5.53 12.04
N GLU A 60 -15.86 4.85 10.92
CA GLU A 60 -15.15 3.56 10.93
C GLU A 60 -13.68 3.75 11.26
N LEU A 61 -13.04 4.76 10.66
CA LEU A 61 -11.64 5.08 10.90
C LEU A 61 -11.40 5.42 12.37
N GLU A 62 -12.27 6.24 12.96
CA GLU A 62 -12.20 6.58 14.38
C GLU A 62 -12.33 5.33 15.25
N ARG A 63 -13.32 4.46 14.97
CA ARG A 63 -13.50 3.20 15.70
C ARG A 63 -12.28 2.29 15.57
N ARG A 64 -11.68 2.21 14.38
CA ARG A 64 -10.51 1.35 14.09
C ARG A 64 -9.28 1.73 14.93
N TRP A 65 -9.02 3.02 15.11
CA TRP A 65 -7.84 3.49 15.84
C TRP A 65 -8.13 4.00 17.25
N GLY A 66 -9.40 4.10 17.65
CA GLY A 66 -9.80 4.69 18.93
C GLY A 66 -9.36 6.14 19.11
N ASN A 67 -9.04 6.83 18.01
CA ASN A 67 -8.47 8.17 18.04
C ASN A 67 -8.87 8.96 16.78
N ILE A 68 -9.74 9.97 16.97
CA ILE A 68 -10.21 10.83 15.88
C ILE A 68 -9.07 11.60 15.17
N LEU A 69 -8.00 11.97 15.89
CA LEU A 69 -6.86 12.62 15.27
C LEU A 69 -6.12 11.67 14.33
N ALA A 70 -5.96 10.40 14.71
CA ALA A 70 -5.38 9.39 13.84
C ALA A 70 -6.25 9.15 12.61
N ALA A 71 -7.57 9.06 12.78
CA ALA A 71 -8.53 8.92 11.68
C ALA A 71 -8.44 10.08 10.68
N ARG A 72 -8.44 11.34 11.17
CA ARG A 72 -8.32 12.53 10.32
C ARG A 72 -6.99 12.57 9.57
N ARG A 73 -5.88 12.27 10.25
CA ARG A 73 -4.56 12.24 9.61
C ARG A 73 -4.45 11.11 8.59
N TYR A 74 -5.09 9.97 8.83
CA TYR A 74 -5.17 8.92 7.83
C TYR A 74 -6.00 9.34 6.61
N ARG A 75 -7.11 10.07 6.81
CA ARG A 75 -7.87 10.64 5.68
C ARG A 75 -7.00 11.53 4.79
N LEU A 76 -6.13 12.35 5.38
CA LEU A 76 -5.14 13.16 4.65
C LEU A 76 -4.11 12.30 3.90
N VAL A 77 -3.68 11.16 4.46
CA VAL A 77 -2.83 10.19 3.74
C VAL A 77 -3.54 9.69 2.49
N VAL A 78 -4.81 9.31 2.58
CA VAL A 78 -5.60 8.86 1.43
C VAL A 78 -5.77 9.95 0.37
N GLU A 79 -5.96 11.21 0.78
CA GLU A 79 -6.01 12.35 -0.14
C GLU A 79 -4.68 12.62 -0.81
N ALA A 80 -3.58 12.58 -0.04
CA ALA A 80 -2.23 12.74 -0.57
C ALA A 80 -1.93 11.68 -1.63
N ILE A 81 -2.26 10.41 -1.36
CA ILE A 81 -2.14 9.32 -2.33
C ILE A 81 -2.95 9.63 -3.60
N GLY A 82 -4.23 9.96 -3.46
CA GLY A 82 -5.08 10.27 -4.61
C GLY A 82 -4.63 11.48 -5.42
N HIS A 83 -3.87 12.39 -4.80
CA HIS A 83 -3.33 13.59 -5.43
C HIS A 83 -1.97 13.37 -6.12
N CYS A 84 -1.08 12.57 -5.51
CA CYS A 84 0.32 12.50 -5.91
C CYS A 84 0.72 11.24 -6.68
N TRP A 85 -0.13 10.20 -6.70
CA TRP A 85 0.16 8.99 -7.46
C TRP A 85 0.11 9.27 -8.98
N PRO A 86 1.05 8.74 -9.78
CA PRO A 86 1.12 9.03 -11.22
C PRO A 86 -0.05 8.45 -12.01
N ASP A 87 -0.53 7.28 -11.61
CA ASP A 87 -1.67 6.56 -12.17
C ASP A 87 -2.76 6.39 -11.09
N PRO A 88 -4.01 6.04 -11.45
CA PRO A 88 -5.03 5.71 -10.46
C PRO A 88 -4.54 4.61 -9.53
N PHE A 89 -4.40 4.93 -8.25
CA PHE A 89 -3.90 4.00 -7.23
C PHE A 89 -4.72 2.70 -7.23
N ALA A 90 -4.06 1.57 -7.51
CA ALA A 90 -4.70 0.28 -7.61
C ALA A 90 -5.06 -0.25 -6.22
N VAL A 91 -6.36 -0.33 -5.95
CA VAL A 91 -6.89 -0.89 -4.69
C VAL A 91 -7.57 -2.22 -4.97
N ALA A 92 -7.15 -3.27 -4.26
CA ALA A 92 -7.75 -4.58 -4.42
C ALA A 92 -9.16 -4.60 -3.78
N PRO A 93 -10.07 -5.48 -4.25
CA PRO A 93 -11.39 -5.63 -3.63
C PRO A 93 -11.29 -5.92 -2.13
N PRO A 94 -12.26 -5.47 -1.30
CA PRO A 94 -12.23 -5.70 0.15
C PRO A 94 -12.12 -7.18 0.56
N CYS A 95 -12.67 -8.09 -0.25
CA CYS A 95 -12.62 -9.53 -0.02
C CYS A 95 -11.30 -10.20 -0.45
N CYS A 96 -10.42 -9.49 -1.16
CA CYS A 96 -9.16 -10.06 -1.64
C CYS A 96 -8.15 -10.17 -0.48
N PRO A 97 -7.62 -11.36 -0.17
CA PRO A 97 -6.66 -11.50 0.93
C PRO A 97 -5.25 -10.99 0.57
N ARG A 98 -4.95 -10.83 -0.72
CA ARG A 98 -3.67 -10.29 -1.21
C ARG A 98 -3.74 -8.79 -1.44
N ALA A 99 -2.62 -8.12 -1.22
CA ALA A 99 -2.44 -6.73 -1.60
C ALA A 99 -2.30 -6.59 -3.13
N SER A 100 -2.70 -5.44 -3.68
CA SER A 100 -2.18 -4.96 -4.97
C SER A 100 -0.70 -4.54 -4.82
N PHE A 101 -0.02 -4.25 -5.93
CA PHE A 101 1.34 -3.71 -5.90
C PHE A 101 1.39 -2.35 -5.18
N ASP A 102 0.44 -1.45 -5.48
CA ASP A 102 0.36 -0.14 -4.84
C ASP A 102 0.07 -0.25 -3.34
N GLU A 103 -0.80 -1.18 -2.93
CA GLU A 103 -1.07 -1.46 -1.51
C GLU A 103 0.15 -2.06 -0.79
N ALA A 104 0.91 -2.93 -1.47
CA ALA A 104 2.13 -3.50 -0.93
C ALA A 104 3.23 -2.42 -0.79
N LEU A 105 3.34 -1.51 -1.75
CA LEU A 105 4.23 -0.35 -1.65
C LEU A 105 3.79 0.56 -0.50
N LEU A 106 2.51 0.90 -0.40
CA LEU A 106 1.98 1.67 0.73
C LEU A 106 2.30 1.00 2.08
N ALA A 107 2.14 -0.33 2.18
CA ALA A 107 2.50 -1.08 3.38
C ALA A 107 4.00 -0.94 3.73
N ALA A 108 4.88 -0.99 2.73
CA ALA A 108 6.31 -0.76 2.93
C ALA A 108 6.60 0.69 3.38
N LEU A 109 5.98 1.67 2.72
CA LEU A 109 6.11 3.10 3.03
C LEU A 109 5.62 3.44 4.44
N VAL A 110 4.53 2.82 4.90
CA VAL A 110 4.06 2.92 6.30
C VAL A 110 5.14 2.41 7.26
N GLY A 111 5.79 1.30 6.94
CA GLY A 111 6.86 0.72 7.77
C GLY A 111 8.09 1.60 7.88
N VAL A 112 8.58 2.18 6.78
CA VAL A 112 9.74 3.08 6.80
C VAL A 112 9.41 4.43 7.42
N ALA A 113 8.22 4.99 7.16
CA ALA A 113 7.76 6.23 7.80
C ALA A 113 7.60 6.06 9.32
N GLY A 114 7.17 4.88 9.79
CA GLY A 114 7.06 4.57 11.22
C GLY A 114 8.40 4.52 11.95
N ARG A 115 9.49 4.28 11.22
CA ARG A 115 10.87 4.34 11.71
C ARG A 115 11.53 5.70 11.50
N ASP A 116 10.79 6.68 10.95
CA ASP A 116 11.32 7.99 10.53
C ASP A 116 12.48 7.87 9.53
N ASP A 117 12.51 6.78 8.75
CA ASP A 117 13.60 6.48 7.81
C ASP A 117 13.34 7.12 6.45
N ARG A 118 13.73 8.38 6.33
CA ARG A 118 13.53 9.17 5.11
C ARG A 118 14.29 8.60 3.91
N ALA A 119 15.53 8.15 4.10
CA ALA A 119 16.34 7.65 3.01
C ALA A 119 15.73 6.39 2.38
N ALA A 120 15.26 5.44 3.20
CA ALA A 120 14.58 4.26 2.71
C ALA A 120 13.24 4.58 2.04
N PHE A 121 12.49 5.56 2.57
CA PHE A 121 11.25 6.03 1.94
C PHE A 121 11.49 6.59 0.54
N ASP A 122 12.49 7.47 0.41
CA ASP A 122 12.84 8.08 -0.86
C ASP A 122 13.30 7.04 -1.87
N TRP A 123 14.11 6.06 -1.44
CA TRP A 123 14.57 4.96 -2.30
C TRP A 123 13.42 4.07 -2.79
N LEU A 124 12.50 3.69 -1.91
CA LEU A 124 11.35 2.83 -2.27
C LEU A 124 10.40 3.48 -3.28
N SER A 125 10.31 4.81 -3.30
CA SER A 125 9.31 5.55 -4.06
C SER A 125 9.90 6.40 -5.20
N ALA A 126 11.23 6.47 -5.35
CA ALA A 126 11.90 7.37 -6.30
C ALA A 126 11.47 7.19 -7.76
N GLU A 127 11.27 5.94 -8.19
CA GLU A 127 10.89 5.63 -9.57
C GLU A 127 9.43 5.99 -9.87
N MET A 128 8.58 6.09 -8.85
CA MET A 128 7.13 6.34 -8.99
C MET A 128 6.74 7.78 -8.65
N LEU A 129 7.40 8.40 -7.68
CA LEU A 129 6.99 9.67 -7.09
C LEU A 129 8.09 10.73 -7.20
N GLY A 130 7.70 11.93 -7.65
CA GLY A 130 8.57 13.11 -7.63
C GLY A 130 8.95 13.55 -6.21
N GLY A 131 9.94 14.44 -6.08
CA GLY A 131 10.44 14.92 -4.78
C GLY A 131 9.34 15.47 -3.86
N ASP A 132 8.50 16.37 -4.39
CA ASP A 132 7.42 17.00 -3.62
C ASP A 132 6.34 16.00 -3.18
N ALA A 133 6.02 15.04 -4.05
CA ALA A 133 5.08 13.95 -3.75
C ALA A 133 5.60 13.06 -2.61
N ARG A 134 6.89 12.73 -2.64
CA ARG A 134 7.55 11.94 -1.58
C ARG A 134 7.57 12.68 -0.25
N GLU A 135 7.90 13.97 -0.26
CA GLU A 135 7.86 14.83 0.94
C GLU A 135 6.46 14.84 1.56
N MET A 136 5.44 15.16 0.75
CA MET A 136 4.06 15.26 1.19
C MET A 136 3.58 13.94 1.82
N LEU A 137 3.83 12.82 1.14
CA LEU A 137 3.38 11.51 1.60
C LEU A 137 4.13 11.05 2.85
N PHE A 138 5.45 11.29 2.93
CA PHE A 138 6.25 10.99 4.11
C PHE A 138 5.74 11.74 5.35
N VAL A 139 5.51 13.06 5.21
CA VAL A 139 4.97 13.89 6.30
C VAL A 139 3.57 13.45 6.72
N ALA A 140 2.68 13.18 5.76
CA ALA A 140 1.32 12.72 6.04
C ALA A 140 1.31 11.39 6.81
N LEU A 141 2.11 10.41 6.37
CA LEU A 141 2.25 9.11 7.02
C LEU A 141 2.86 9.24 8.42
N GLY A 142 3.93 10.02 8.57
CA GLY A 142 4.56 10.27 9.86
C GLY A 142 3.58 10.91 10.86
N ASN A 143 2.80 11.90 10.43
CA ASN A 143 1.78 12.53 11.27
C ASN A 143 0.69 11.55 11.71
N PHE A 144 0.21 10.70 10.80
CA PHE A 144 -0.73 9.63 11.11
C PHE A 144 -0.17 8.65 12.14
N LEU A 145 1.04 8.14 11.92
CA LEU A 145 1.68 7.15 12.80
C LEU A 145 1.94 7.71 14.20
N ARG A 146 2.35 8.98 14.31
CA ARG A 146 2.49 9.68 15.59
C ARG A 146 1.15 9.86 16.33
N ALA A 147 0.04 10.06 15.61
CA ALA A 147 -1.29 10.10 16.24
C ALA A 147 -1.77 8.73 16.74
N LYS A 148 -1.37 7.65 16.05
CA LYS A 148 -1.72 6.28 16.44
C LYS A 148 -0.91 5.80 17.63
N ALA A 149 0.31 6.29 17.82
CA ALA A 149 1.14 5.91 18.96
C ALA A 149 0.34 6.12 20.26
N PRO A 150 0.30 5.13 21.18
CA PRO A 150 -0.37 5.31 22.45
C PRO A 150 0.20 6.55 23.11
N ARG A 151 -0.68 7.43 23.61
CA ARG A 151 -0.25 8.58 24.41
C ARG A 151 0.60 8.01 25.54
N ARG A 152 1.92 8.19 25.48
CA ARG A 152 2.80 7.89 26.61
C ARG A 152 2.17 8.67 27.76
N ALA A 153 1.69 7.96 28.79
CA ALA A 153 1.43 8.64 30.04
C ALA A 153 2.73 9.39 30.38
N PRO A 154 2.67 10.67 30.81
CA PRO A 154 3.82 11.25 31.48
C PRO A 154 4.16 10.27 32.60
N ASN A 155 5.36 9.68 32.56
CA ASN A 155 5.84 8.84 33.66
C ASN A 155 5.99 9.74 34.89
N ASP A 156 5.39 9.26 35.99
CA ASP A 156 5.59 9.60 37.40
C ASP A 156 5.21 11.00 37.89
#